data_AF-A0A9X8E4B0-F1
#
_entry.id   AF-A0A9X8E4B0-F1
#
_cell.length_a   1.000
_cell.length_b   1.000
_cell.length_c   1.000
_cell.angle_alpha   90.00
_cell.angle_beta   90.00
_cell.angle_gamma   90.00
#
_symmetry.space_group_name_H-M   'P 1'
#
loop_
_entity.id
_entity.type
_entity.pdbx_description
1 polymer ?
#
loop_
_entity_poly.entity_id
_entity_poly.type
_entity_poly.pdbx_seq_one_letter_code
_entity_poly.pdbx_strand_id
1 'polypeptide(L)'
;KRRLDILQYYRGTFHGAPAATLTFELASQLNMATADKVWLAIVGLTKQFVAQQIDADNYNMLVQKFQDEVLALPSNGGSNDVVHDQTLREKCRDIAPEFGLDELFYGSFRRQFEFKYQWCAADVVHGLSALLEAPLHVARKALADHVPDALQGTSDDDNLTDGTPSAPYWQHSFHLALDALPWYVGWSV
;
A
#
# COMPACT_ATOMS: atom_id res chain seq x y z
N LYS A 1 26.03 -33.12 6.35
CA LYS A 1 25.82 -32.15 5.25
C LYS A 1 24.33 -31.98 4.96
N ARG A 2 23.59 -32.95 4.39
CA ARG A 2 22.14 -32.84 4.10
C ARG A 2 21.24 -32.29 5.23
N ARG A 3 21.44 -32.71 6.49
CA ARG A 3 20.69 -32.18 7.65
C ARG A 3 21.01 -30.71 7.97
N LEU A 4 22.25 -30.27 7.75
CA LEU A 4 22.66 -28.88 7.91
C LEU A 4 22.10 -28.01 6.77
N ASP A 5 22.07 -28.54 5.54
CA ASP A 5 21.51 -27.84 4.38
C ASP A 5 19.99 -27.62 4.55
N ILE A 6 19.29 -28.63 5.08
CA ILE A 6 17.85 -28.51 5.43
C ILE A 6 17.66 -27.46 6.54
N LEU A 7 18.51 -27.48 7.58
CA LEU A 7 18.42 -26.48 8.65
C LEU A 7 18.77 -25.07 8.17
N GLN A 8 19.62 -24.92 7.16
CA GLN A 8 19.90 -23.64 6.50
C GLN A 8 18.71 -23.14 5.68
N TYR A 9 18.03 -24.03 4.96
CA TYR A 9 16.81 -23.69 4.20
C TYR A 9 15.68 -23.16 5.09
N TYR A 10 15.54 -23.68 6.32
CA TYR A 10 14.55 -23.21 7.29
C TYR A 10 15.06 -22.08 8.21
N ARG A 11 16.29 -21.59 8.01
CA ARG A 11 16.92 -20.66 8.96
C ARG A 11 16.50 -19.20 8.77
N GLY A 12 15.82 -18.87 7.68
CA GLY A 12 15.40 -17.51 7.40
C GLY A 12 14.32 -17.43 6.34
N THR A 13 13.56 -16.35 6.41
CA THR A 13 12.63 -15.92 5.37
C THR A 13 13.28 -14.76 4.62
N PHE A 14 13.32 -14.84 3.29
CA PHE A 14 13.80 -13.75 2.44
C PHE A 14 12.63 -13.18 1.65
N HIS A 15 12.65 -11.87 1.43
CA HIS A 15 11.69 -11.17 0.60
C HIS A 15 12.37 -10.68 -0.68
N GLY A 16 11.85 -11.12 -1.82
CA GLY A 16 12.27 -10.61 -3.13
C GLY A 16 11.45 -9.40 -3.55
N ALA A 17 11.54 -9.07 -4.84
CA ALA A 17 10.78 -7.99 -5.46
C ALA A 17 9.27 -8.07 -5.09
N PRO A 18 8.60 -6.93 -4.86
CA PRO A 18 7.19 -6.93 -4.52
C PRO A 18 6.35 -7.61 -5.60
N ALA A 19 5.36 -8.41 -5.19
CA ALA A 19 4.46 -9.08 -6.13
C ALA A 19 3.78 -8.09 -7.09
N ALA A 20 3.41 -6.91 -6.59
CA ALA A 20 2.82 -5.83 -7.39
C ALA A 20 3.77 -5.32 -8.48
N THR A 21 5.08 -5.23 -8.21
CA THR A 21 6.10 -4.86 -9.20
C THR A 21 6.17 -5.89 -10.32
N LEU A 22 6.17 -7.18 -9.98
CA LEU A 22 6.18 -8.26 -10.97
C LEU A 22 4.92 -8.26 -11.83
N THR A 23 3.74 -8.04 -11.22
CA THR A 23 2.48 -7.92 -11.95
C THR A 23 2.50 -6.72 -12.90
N PHE A 24 3.09 -5.60 -12.48
CA PHE A 24 3.24 -4.43 -13.33
C PHE A 24 4.20 -4.69 -14.50
N GLU A 25 5.33 -5.36 -14.28
CA GLU A 25 6.25 -5.73 -15.35
C GLU A 25 5.59 -6.62 -16.39
N LEU A 26 4.78 -7.60 -15.96
CA LEU A 26 3.99 -8.42 -16.86
C LEU A 26 2.96 -7.57 -17.62
N ALA A 27 2.25 -6.67 -16.95
CA ALA A 27 1.31 -5.77 -17.60
C ALA A 27 1.99 -4.84 -18.62
N SER A 28 3.22 -4.40 -18.35
CA SER A 28 4.03 -3.61 -19.27
C SER A 28 4.44 -4.40 -20.50
N GLN A 29 4.86 -5.66 -20.34
CA GLN A 29 5.18 -6.55 -21.46
C GLN A 29 3.96 -6.82 -22.35
N LEU A 30 2.76 -6.83 -21.76
CA LEU A 30 1.50 -6.98 -22.49
C LEU A 30 0.98 -5.66 -23.09
N ASN A 31 1.74 -4.56 -22.99
CA ASN A 31 1.33 -3.22 -23.42
C ASN A 31 0.01 -2.75 -22.77
N MET A 32 -0.23 -3.17 -21.54
CA MET A 32 -1.41 -2.82 -20.72
C MET A 32 -1.01 -1.97 -19.51
N ALA A 33 0.16 -1.33 -19.52
CA ALA A 33 0.57 -0.42 -18.46
C ALA A 33 -0.39 0.78 -18.39
N THR A 34 -1.06 0.95 -17.26
CA THR A 34 -1.95 2.09 -16.99
C THR A 34 -1.48 2.81 -15.73
N ALA A 35 -1.86 4.09 -15.59
CA ALA A 35 -1.53 4.90 -14.42
C ALA A 35 -1.95 4.21 -13.09
N ASP A 36 -3.09 3.52 -13.09
CA ASP A 36 -3.57 2.79 -11.92
C ASP A 36 -2.68 1.60 -11.56
N LYS A 37 -2.18 0.85 -12.55
CA LYS A 37 -1.30 -0.30 -12.30
C LYS A 37 0.06 0.15 -11.78
N VAL A 38 0.58 1.27 -12.29
CA VAL A 38 1.79 1.92 -11.74
C VAL A 38 1.56 2.31 -10.29
N TRP A 39 0.41 2.95 -9.99
CA TRP A 39 0.06 3.34 -8.63
C TRP A 39 0.00 2.16 -7.66
N LEU A 40 -0.66 1.06 -8.05
CA LEU A 40 -0.73 -0.15 -7.23
C LEU A 40 0.65 -0.78 -7.02
N ALA A 41 1.53 -0.74 -8.02
CA ALA A 41 2.90 -1.21 -7.91
C ALA A 41 3.71 -0.38 -6.91
N ILE A 42 3.56 0.95 -6.95
CA ILE A 42 4.16 1.89 -6.00
C ILE A 42 3.68 1.62 -4.56
N VAL A 43 2.37 1.42 -4.36
CA VAL A 43 1.81 1.09 -3.03
C VAL A 43 2.38 -0.24 -2.53
N GLY A 44 2.45 -1.27 -3.38
CA GLY A 44 3.03 -2.56 -3.02
C GLY A 44 4.52 -2.50 -2.67
N LEU A 45 5.30 -1.69 -3.39
CA LEU A 45 6.70 -1.41 -3.07
C LEU A 45 6.83 -0.71 -1.73
N THR A 46 6.03 0.34 -1.51
CA THR A 46 6.03 1.11 -0.26
C THR A 46 5.65 0.22 0.93
N LYS A 47 4.71 -0.71 0.76
CA LYS A 47 4.36 -1.70 1.79
C LYS A 47 5.56 -2.55 2.20
N GLN A 48 6.37 -3.04 1.25
CA GLN A 48 7.54 -3.83 1.60
C GLN A 48 8.61 -3.00 2.32
N PHE A 49 8.79 -1.75 1.91
CA PHE A 49 9.73 -0.83 2.54
C PHE A 49 9.33 -0.50 3.99
N VAL A 50 8.07 -0.11 4.21
CA VAL A 50 7.54 0.18 5.55
C VAL A 50 7.61 -1.06 6.46
N ALA A 51 7.37 -2.24 5.90
CA ALA A 51 7.48 -3.51 6.62
C ALA A 51 8.94 -3.97 6.87
N GLN A 52 9.94 -3.18 6.48
CA GLN A 52 11.38 -3.51 6.61
C GLN A 52 11.75 -4.83 5.91
N GLN A 53 11.04 -5.16 4.81
CA GLN A 53 11.24 -6.38 4.02
C GLN A 53 12.22 -6.16 2.87
N ILE A 54 12.53 -4.90 2.54
CA ILE A 54 13.45 -4.49 1.49
C ILE A 54 14.34 -3.37 2.04
N ASP A 55 15.60 -3.40 1.67
CA ASP A 55 16.60 -2.39 1.99
C ASP A 55 16.39 -1.10 1.20
N ALA A 56 16.96 -0.01 1.71
CA ALA A 56 16.84 1.32 1.11
C ALA A 56 17.41 1.38 -0.32
N ASP A 57 18.49 0.65 -0.61
CA ASP A 57 19.10 0.66 -1.95
C ASP A 57 18.20 -0.01 -2.99
N ASN A 58 17.69 -1.20 -2.68
CA ASN A 58 16.73 -1.88 -3.57
C ASN A 58 15.40 -1.11 -3.70
N TYR A 59 14.94 -0.46 -2.63
CA TYR A 59 13.79 0.44 -2.69
C TYR A 59 14.05 1.61 -3.63
N ASN A 60 15.17 2.33 -3.45
CA ASN A 60 15.54 3.49 -4.26
C ASN A 60 15.68 3.14 -5.74
N MET A 61 16.24 1.96 -6.07
CA MET A 61 16.33 1.48 -7.45
C MET A 61 14.93 1.34 -8.09
N LEU A 62 13.96 0.75 -7.38
CA LEU A 62 12.60 0.60 -7.89
C LEU A 62 11.82 1.93 -7.90
N VAL A 63 12.11 2.84 -6.96
CA VAL A 63 11.59 4.21 -6.98
C VAL A 63 12.02 4.93 -8.25
N GLN A 64 13.31 4.87 -8.62
CA GLN A 64 13.81 5.48 -9.86
C GLN A 64 13.08 4.92 -11.09
N LYS A 65 12.92 3.59 -11.16
CA LYS A 65 12.15 2.94 -12.24
C LYS A 65 10.70 3.45 -12.32
N PHE A 66 10.00 3.53 -11.19
CA PHE A 66 8.62 4.05 -11.20
C PHE A 66 8.54 5.55 -11.47
N GLN A 67 9.57 6.33 -11.16
CA GLN A 67 9.65 7.74 -11.55
C GLN A 67 9.67 7.89 -13.07
N ASP A 68 10.50 7.10 -13.76
CA ASP A 68 10.56 7.09 -15.22
C ASP A 68 9.20 6.71 -15.84
N GLU A 69 8.53 5.70 -15.31
CA GLU A 69 7.20 5.27 -15.77
C GLU A 69 6.13 6.33 -15.52
N VAL A 70 6.15 7.01 -14.37
CA VAL A 70 5.21 8.10 -14.06
C VAL A 70 5.43 9.30 -14.97
N LEU A 71 6.68 9.61 -15.33
CA LEU A 71 7.02 10.67 -16.30
C LEU A 71 6.59 10.32 -17.73
N ALA A 72 6.54 9.03 -18.08
CA ALA A 72 6.09 8.56 -19.38
C ALA A 72 4.56 8.64 -19.55
N LEU A 73 3.80 8.73 -18.46
CA LEU A 73 2.34 8.85 -18.49
C LEU A 73 1.88 10.27 -18.86
N PRO A 74 0.73 10.43 -19.55
CA PRO A 74 0.19 11.75 -19.87
C PRO A 74 -0.13 12.52 -18.58
N SER A 75 0.63 13.59 -18.32
CA SER A 75 0.45 14.46 -17.16
C SER A 75 -0.85 15.24 -17.28
N ASN A 76 -1.82 14.92 -16.42
CA ASN A 76 -2.95 15.82 -16.17
C ASN A 76 -2.41 16.93 -15.25
N GLY A 77 -2.11 18.09 -15.84
CA GLY A 77 -1.44 19.21 -15.18
C GLY A 77 -2.11 19.63 -13.87
N GLY A 78 -1.55 19.17 -12.75
CA GLY A 78 -1.85 19.67 -11.41
C GLY A 78 -0.87 20.78 -11.04
N SER A 79 -1.39 21.92 -10.60
CA SER A 79 -0.61 23.06 -10.11
C SER A 79 0.28 22.68 -8.94
N ASN A 80 1.56 23.06 -9.05
CA ASN A 80 2.58 22.87 -8.02
C ASN A 80 2.41 23.88 -6.87
N ASP A 81 1.52 23.60 -5.93
CA ASP A 81 1.42 24.34 -4.67
C ASP A 81 2.55 23.89 -3.71
N VAL A 82 3.81 24.09 -4.10
CA VAL A 82 4.99 23.50 -3.44
C VAL A 82 5.65 24.47 -2.44
N VAL A 83 5.17 25.71 -2.31
CA VAL A 83 5.97 26.78 -1.68
C VAL A 83 5.95 26.78 -0.14
N HIS A 84 4.90 26.28 0.53
CA HIS A 84 4.83 26.29 2.00
C HIS A 84 5.45 25.06 2.69
N ASP A 85 5.48 23.90 2.04
CA ASP A 85 6.02 22.65 2.63
C ASP A 85 7.56 22.60 2.63
N GLN A 86 8.21 23.38 1.75
CA GLN A 86 9.67 23.41 1.62
C GLN A 86 10.36 23.89 2.90
N THR A 87 9.85 24.95 3.55
CA THR A 87 10.47 25.51 4.76
C THR A 87 10.43 24.55 5.95
N LEU A 88 9.36 23.76 6.11
CA LEU A 88 9.27 22.75 7.15
C LEU A 88 10.22 21.59 6.88
N ARG A 89 10.25 21.11 5.62
CA ARG A 89 11.18 20.06 5.20
C ARG A 89 12.63 20.41 5.44
N GLU A 90 13.03 21.65 5.14
CA GLU A 90 14.39 22.14 5.37
C GLU A 90 14.75 22.13 6.85
N LYS A 91 13.88 22.71 7.70
CA LYS A 91 14.11 22.73 9.16
C LYS A 91 14.18 21.33 9.76
N CYS A 92 13.30 20.42 9.34
CA CYS A 92 13.34 19.04 9.81
C CYS A 92 14.62 18.33 9.37
N ARG A 93 15.15 18.62 8.17
CA ARG A 93 16.41 18.05 7.69
C ARG A 93 17.62 18.55 8.48
N ASP A 94 17.59 19.80 8.93
CA ASP A 94 18.69 20.36 9.72
C ASP A 94 18.72 19.79 11.15
N ILE A 95 17.54 19.52 11.73
CA ILE A 95 17.40 19.04 13.11
C ILE A 95 17.48 17.51 13.21
N ALA A 96 17.02 16.76 12.19
CA ALA A 96 16.94 15.29 12.23
C ALA A 96 18.25 14.57 12.61
N PRO A 97 19.44 14.98 12.11
CA PRO A 97 20.72 14.34 12.47
C PRO A 97 21.05 14.45 13.97
N GLU A 98 20.61 15.52 14.65
CA GLU A 98 20.85 15.71 16.08
C GLU A 98 20.15 14.63 16.94
N PHE A 99 19.11 14.00 16.39
CA PHE A 99 18.34 12.93 17.03
C PHE A 99 18.65 11.53 16.47
N GLY A 100 19.65 11.41 15.57
CA GLY A 100 19.95 10.15 14.87
C GLY A 100 18.84 9.70 13.92
N LEU A 101 18.03 10.65 13.42
CA LEU A 101 16.93 10.40 12.47
C LEU A 101 17.42 10.54 11.03
N ASP A 102 18.52 9.87 10.69
CA ASP A 102 19.18 10.01 9.38
C ASP A 102 18.32 9.49 8.22
N GLU A 103 17.39 8.58 8.51
CA GLU A 103 16.48 7.95 7.54
C GLU A 103 15.06 8.56 7.53
N LEU A 104 14.87 9.74 8.15
CA LEU A 104 13.55 10.40 8.21
C LEU A 104 12.97 10.70 6.81
N PHE A 105 13.84 10.90 5.81
CA PHE A 105 13.44 11.22 4.45
C PHE A 105 13.78 10.08 3.51
N TYR A 106 12.75 9.51 2.88
CA TYR A 106 12.88 8.54 1.80
C TYR A 106 12.10 9.01 0.57
N GLY A 107 12.50 8.51 -0.61
CA GLY A 107 11.77 8.79 -1.84
C GLY A 107 10.34 8.25 -1.74
N SER A 108 9.33 9.09 -2.01
CA SER A 108 7.93 8.70 -1.90
C SER A 108 7.13 9.29 -3.06
N PHE A 109 5.95 8.73 -3.30
CA PHE A 109 5.05 9.15 -4.36
C PHE A 109 3.77 9.73 -3.77
N ARG A 110 3.22 10.73 -4.47
CA ARG A 110 1.92 11.30 -4.18
C ARG A 110 1.02 11.19 -5.39
N ARG A 111 -0.22 10.77 -5.19
CA ARG A 111 -1.26 10.79 -6.21
C ARG A 111 -2.31 11.82 -5.84
N GLN A 112 -2.65 12.67 -6.80
CA GLN A 112 -3.67 13.69 -6.65
C GLN A 112 -4.95 13.25 -7.36
N PHE A 113 -6.08 13.35 -6.67
CA PHE A 113 -7.42 13.10 -7.18
C PHE A 113 -8.20 14.42 -7.24
N GLU A 114 -8.77 14.71 -8.41
CA GLU A 114 -9.76 15.76 -8.70
C GLU A 114 -9.66 17.02 -7.80
N PHE A 115 -8.51 17.70 -7.89
CA PHE A 115 -8.20 18.99 -7.27
C PHE A 115 -8.30 19.09 -5.73
N LYS A 116 -8.82 18.09 -5.00
CA LYS A 116 -9.13 18.20 -3.56
C LYS A 116 -8.34 17.24 -2.66
N TYR A 117 -7.93 16.08 -3.16
CA TYR A 117 -7.29 15.06 -2.32
C TYR A 117 -5.92 14.66 -2.86
N GLN A 118 -4.91 14.67 -1.99
CA GLN A 118 -3.58 14.16 -2.26
C GLN A 118 -3.28 13.06 -1.26
N TRP A 119 -2.98 11.86 -1.75
CA TRP A 119 -2.60 10.73 -0.89
C TRP A 119 -1.15 10.37 -1.16
N CYS A 120 -0.35 10.25 -0.11
CA CYS A 120 0.98 9.68 -0.23
C CYS A 120 0.90 8.16 -0.18
N ALA A 121 1.83 7.48 -0.85
CA ALA A 121 1.82 6.02 -0.91
C ALA A 121 1.89 5.38 0.49
N ALA A 122 2.62 6.00 1.42
CA ALA A 122 2.75 5.51 2.80
C ALA A 122 1.44 5.62 3.58
N ASP A 123 0.70 6.72 3.46
CA ASP A 123 -0.61 6.89 4.09
C ASP A 123 -1.60 5.85 3.60
N VAL A 124 -1.58 5.54 2.29
CA VAL A 124 -2.43 4.48 1.72
C VAL A 124 -2.04 3.12 2.29
N VAL A 125 -0.74 2.81 2.39
CA VAL A 125 -0.27 1.55 3.00
C VAL A 125 -0.76 1.44 4.44
N HIS A 126 -0.56 2.47 5.26
CA HIS A 126 -0.99 2.46 6.66
C HIS A 126 -2.51 2.37 6.81
N GLY A 127 -3.26 3.08 5.97
CA GLY A 127 -4.72 3.02 5.94
C GLY A 127 -5.23 1.62 5.58
N LEU A 128 -4.68 1.01 4.52
CA LEU A 128 -5.06 -0.34 4.10
C LEU A 128 -4.66 -1.39 5.14
N SER A 129 -3.45 -1.29 5.72
CA SER A 129 -3.03 -2.17 6.83
C SER A 129 -3.97 -2.05 8.02
N ALA A 130 -4.38 -0.84 8.39
CA ALA A 130 -5.35 -0.63 9.47
C ALA A 130 -6.70 -1.30 9.17
N LEU A 131 -7.18 -1.25 7.93
CA LEU A 131 -8.43 -1.93 7.54
C LEU A 131 -8.31 -3.45 7.55
N LEU A 132 -7.16 -3.99 7.16
CA LEU A 132 -6.91 -5.44 7.14
C LEU A 132 -6.72 -6.03 8.55
N GLU A 133 -6.13 -5.26 9.47
CA GLU A 133 -5.79 -5.71 10.82
C GLU A 133 -6.83 -5.30 11.88
N ALA A 134 -7.79 -4.44 11.53
CA ALA A 134 -8.81 -3.97 12.46
C ALA A 134 -9.66 -5.13 12.98
N PRO A 135 -9.85 -5.26 14.31
CA PRO A 135 -10.74 -6.27 14.86
C PRO A 135 -12.21 -5.92 14.56
N LEU A 136 -13.05 -6.95 14.37
CA LEU A 136 -14.44 -6.79 13.87
C LEU A 136 -15.26 -5.77 14.66
N HIS A 137 -15.15 -5.76 15.99
CA HIS A 137 -15.89 -4.83 16.84
C HIS A 137 -15.49 -3.35 16.64
N VAL A 138 -14.20 -3.08 16.39
CA VAL A 138 -13.71 -1.72 16.09
C VAL A 138 -14.12 -1.32 14.68
N ALA A 139 -13.92 -2.21 13.71
CA ALA A 139 -14.31 -1.97 12.32
C ALA A 139 -15.81 -1.68 12.22
N ARG A 140 -16.67 -2.50 12.84
CA ARG A 140 -18.14 -2.30 12.84
C ARG A 140 -18.54 -0.94 13.41
N LYS A 141 -17.89 -0.49 14.50
CA LYS A 141 -18.17 0.81 15.10
C LYS A 141 -17.70 1.97 14.22
N ALA A 142 -16.49 1.89 13.67
CA ALA A 142 -15.92 2.95 12.84
C ALA A 142 -16.63 3.09 11.48
N LEU A 143 -17.06 1.95 10.91
CA LEU A 143 -17.74 1.91 9.62
C LEU A 143 -19.25 2.08 9.69
N ALA A 144 -19.89 1.92 10.84
CA ALA A 144 -21.33 2.15 10.97
C ALA A 144 -21.76 3.52 10.44
N ASP A 145 -20.92 4.54 10.61
CA ASP A 145 -21.21 5.91 10.19
C ASP A 145 -20.91 6.17 8.69
N HIS A 146 -20.09 5.34 8.05
CA HIS A 146 -19.57 5.60 6.70
C HIS A 146 -20.03 4.57 5.65
N VAL A 147 -20.06 3.28 6.00
CA VAL A 147 -20.48 2.18 5.12
C VAL A 147 -21.23 1.11 5.94
N PRO A 148 -22.54 1.29 6.18
CA PRO A 148 -23.32 0.45 7.09
C PRO A 148 -23.47 -1.01 6.62
N ASP A 149 -23.40 -1.26 5.31
CA ASP A 149 -23.59 -2.60 4.73
C ASP A 149 -22.30 -3.42 4.61
N ALA A 150 -21.12 -2.81 4.79
CA ALA A 150 -19.83 -3.45 4.49
C ALA A 150 -19.50 -4.68 5.35
N LEU A 151 -20.12 -4.80 6.53
CA LEU A 151 -19.87 -5.89 7.49
C LEU A 151 -21.14 -6.70 7.82
N GLN A 152 -22.16 -6.62 6.96
CA GLN A 152 -23.40 -7.38 7.16
C GLN A 152 -23.14 -8.89 7.03
N GLY A 153 -23.63 -9.68 7.98
CA GLY A 153 -23.42 -11.14 8.00
C GLY A 153 -22.11 -11.64 8.64
N THR A 154 -21.20 -10.74 9.04
CA THR A 154 -19.99 -11.13 9.78
C THR A 154 -20.35 -11.49 11.23
N SER A 155 -20.08 -12.73 11.63
CA SER A 155 -20.22 -13.21 13.01
C SER A 155 -18.84 -13.54 13.60
N ASP A 156 -18.64 -13.24 14.88
CA ASP A 156 -17.41 -13.59 15.62
C ASP A 156 -17.35 -15.10 15.96
N ASP A 157 -18.45 -15.84 15.74
CA ASP A 157 -18.54 -17.27 16.02
C ASP A 157 -17.98 -18.09 14.86
N ASP A 158 -16.71 -18.50 14.98
CA ASP A 158 -16.09 -19.53 14.14
C ASP A 158 -16.77 -20.91 14.29
N ASN A 159 -17.71 -21.05 15.24
CA ASN A 159 -18.34 -22.30 15.62
C ASN A 159 -19.79 -22.36 15.14
N LEU A 160 -19.96 -22.77 13.89
CA LEU A 160 -21.26 -22.77 13.24
C LEU A 160 -22.07 -24.03 13.59
N THR A 161 -23.25 -23.86 14.18
CA THR A 161 -24.21 -24.94 14.45
C THR A 161 -24.98 -25.44 13.22
N ASP A 162 -24.79 -24.83 12.04
CA ASP A 162 -25.65 -25.02 10.85
C ASP A 162 -24.93 -25.51 9.57
N GLY A 163 -23.67 -25.94 9.66
CA GLY A 163 -22.94 -26.56 8.52
C GLY A 163 -22.72 -25.70 7.27
N THR A 164 -23.14 -24.43 7.23
CA THR A 164 -22.90 -23.48 6.13
C THR A 164 -21.62 -22.69 6.37
N PRO A 165 -20.51 -22.89 5.62
CA PRO A 165 -19.25 -22.24 5.93
C PRO A 165 -19.39 -20.71 5.82
N SER A 166 -19.47 -20.03 6.97
CA SER A 166 -19.41 -18.56 7.04
C SER A 166 -18.01 -18.13 6.61
N ALA A 167 -17.94 -17.13 5.73
CA ALA A 167 -16.68 -16.58 5.28
C ALA A 167 -15.87 -16.08 6.49
N PRO A 168 -14.59 -16.48 6.65
CA PRO A 168 -13.76 -15.99 7.74
C PRO A 168 -13.58 -14.47 7.63
N TYR A 169 -13.53 -13.79 8.78
CA TYR A 169 -13.52 -12.31 8.86
C TYR A 169 -12.44 -11.63 8.01
N TRP A 170 -11.28 -12.27 7.82
CA TRP A 170 -10.21 -11.73 6.97
C TRP A 170 -10.67 -11.53 5.52
N GLN A 171 -11.63 -12.31 5.02
CA GLN A 171 -12.18 -12.14 3.67
C GLN A 171 -12.97 -10.85 3.55
N HIS A 172 -13.81 -10.54 4.54
CA HIS A 172 -14.56 -9.28 4.58
C HIS A 172 -13.62 -8.08 4.70
N SER A 173 -12.61 -8.18 5.58
CA SER A 173 -11.59 -7.14 5.75
C SER A 173 -10.78 -6.91 4.46
N PHE A 174 -10.49 -7.98 3.71
CA PHE A 174 -9.81 -7.92 2.42
C PHE A 174 -10.64 -7.19 1.37
N HIS A 175 -11.91 -7.57 1.20
CA HIS A 175 -12.80 -6.91 0.25
C HIS A 175 -13.00 -5.44 0.60
N LEU A 176 -13.12 -5.12 1.88
CA LEU A 176 -13.25 -3.77 2.37
C LEU A 176 -12.03 -2.90 2.06
N ALA A 177 -10.82 -3.43 2.27
CA ALA A 177 -9.58 -2.75 1.91
C ALA A 177 -9.45 -2.58 0.38
N LEU A 178 -9.93 -3.56 -0.40
CA LEU A 178 -9.93 -3.50 -1.86
C LEU A 178 -10.90 -2.44 -2.40
N ASP A 179 -12.08 -2.32 -1.81
CA ASP A 179 -13.09 -1.32 -2.17
C ASP A 179 -12.66 0.10 -1.77
N ALA A 180 -11.83 0.23 -0.73
CA ALA A 180 -11.24 1.51 -0.33
C ALA A 180 -10.19 2.04 -1.32
N LEU A 181 -9.68 1.21 -2.23
CA LEU A 181 -8.76 1.66 -3.27
C LEU A 181 -9.51 2.49 -4.33
N PRO A 182 -8.95 3.64 -4.74
CA PRO A 182 -9.56 4.52 -5.72
C PRO A 182 -9.32 3.93 -7.11
N TRP A 183 -10.16 2.98 -7.51
CA TRP A 183 -10.30 2.59 -8.91
C TRP A 183 -10.87 3.80 -9.66
N TYR A 184 -10.34 4.11 -10.86
CA TYR A 184 -10.93 5.13 -11.72
C TYR A 184 -12.45 4.86 -11.86
N VAL A 185 -13.23 5.89 -11.51
CA VAL A 185 -14.69 6.03 -11.62
C VAL A 185 -15.35 4.96 -12.51
N GLY A 186 -16.15 4.09 -11.90
CA GLY A 186 -16.87 3.08 -12.66
C GLY A 186 -17.75 2.12 -11.86
N TRP A 187 -18.43 2.56 -10.80
CA TRP A 187 -19.68 1.89 -10.45
C TRP A 187 -20.72 2.32 -11.49
N SER A 188 -20.82 1.58 -12.60
CA SER A 188 -22.08 1.53 -13.34
C SER A 188 -22.91 0.42 -12.71
N VAL A 189 -24.11 0.79 -12.29
CA VAL A 189 -25.23 -0.10 -11.99
C VAL A 189 -25.40 -1.16 -13.09
#